data_AF-A0A0J6XJP4-F1
#
_entry.id   AF-A0A0J6XJP4-F1
#
_cell.length_a   1.000
_cell.length_b   1.000
_cell.length_c   1.000
_cell.angle_alpha   90.00
_cell.angle_beta   90.00
_cell.angle_gamma   90.00
#
_symmetry.space_group_name_H-M   'P 1'
#
loop_
_entity.id
_entity.type
_entity.pdbx_description
1 polymer ?
#
loop_
_entity_poly.entity_id
_entity_poly.type
_entity_poly.pdbx_seq_one_letter_code
_entity_poly.pdbx_strand_id
1 'polypeptide(L)'
;MRGTPAGPVLAADIRSAMVVAGLGLARTLRAAGRTRDALPVLRLALQERAPDGEGDPLAVQLELSDMLEETGQTREAMEVLEQAFQQVHRFYGPEAVQVCRRLASLLQESGNHIQACEVLEHALDLLQDGSRALP
;
A
#
# COMPACT_ATOMS: atom_id res chain seq x y z
N MET A 1 -27.82 -24.43 18.48
CA MET A 1 -26.49 -23.81 18.29
C MET A 1 -26.54 -22.43 18.94
N ARG A 2 -25.90 -22.24 20.10
CA ARG A 2 -25.84 -20.93 20.76
C ARG A 2 -24.62 -20.21 20.21
N GLY A 3 -24.83 -19.18 19.39
CA GLY A 3 -23.75 -18.29 18.97
C GLY A 3 -23.16 -17.63 20.20
N THR A 4 -21.86 -17.78 20.41
CA THR A 4 -21.11 -16.97 21.37
C THR A 4 -21.38 -15.49 21.06
N PRO A 5 -21.71 -14.65 22.06
CA PRO A 5 -21.84 -13.23 21.83
C PRO A 5 -20.50 -12.71 21.29
N ALA A 6 -20.54 -11.94 20.20
CA ALA A 6 -19.36 -11.24 19.72
C ALA A 6 -18.76 -10.44 20.89
N GLY A 7 -17.46 -10.63 21.15
CA GLY A 7 -16.75 -9.87 22.18
C GLY A 7 -16.78 -8.37 21.90
N PRO A 8 -16.30 -7.53 22.84
CA PRO A 8 -16.29 -6.09 22.65
C PRO A 8 -15.46 -5.74 21.40
N VAL A 9 -16.08 -5.01 20.46
CA VAL A 9 -15.39 -4.49 19.27
C VAL A 9 -14.28 -3.56 19.74
N LEU A 10 -13.04 -3.88 19.41
CA LEU A 10 -11.89 -3.07 19.81
C LEU A 10 -11.77 -1.86 18.89
N ALA A 11 -11.23 -0.75 19.40
CA ALA A 11 -10.93 0.42 18.57
C ALA A 11 -9.94 0.10 17.43
N ALA A 12 -9.14 -0.95 17.57
CA ALA A 12 -8.29 -1.49 16.50
C ALA A 12 -9.13 -2.11 15.38
N ASP A 13 -10.14 -2.91 15.70
CA ASP A 13 -11.04 -3.55 14.72
C ASP A 13 -11.80 -2.51 13.89
N ILE A 14 -12.28 -1.44 14.54
CA ILE A 14 -12.97 -0.34 13.86
C ILE A 14 -12.03 0.34 12.88
N ARG A 15 -10.82 0.68 13.31
CA ARG A 15 -9.80 1.31 12.45
C ARG A 15 -9.44 0.41 11.26
N SER A 16 -9.20 -0.87 11.50
CA SER A 16 -8.92 -1.84 10.43
C SER A 16 -10.08 -1.92 9.43
N ALA A 17 -11.32 -2.00 9.90
CA ALA A 17 -12.50 -1.98 9.05
C ALA A 17 -12.63 -0.68 8.24
N MET A 18 -12.31 0.47 8.84
CA MET A 18 -12.29 1.76 8.13
C MET A 18 -11.24 1.79 7.01
N VAL A 19 -10.04 1.23 7.26
CA VAL A 19 -8.99 1.12 6.23
C VAL A 19 -9.48 0.28 5.06
N VAL A 20 -10.03 -0.90 5.32
CA VAL A 20 -10.54 -1.83 4.29
C VAL A 20 -11.71 -1.21 3.51
N ALA A 21 -12.67 -0.61 4.22
CA ALA A 21 -13.81 0.05 3.60
C ALA A 21 -13.39 1.27 2.78
N GLY A 22 -12.43 2.06 3.28
CA GLY A 22 -11.87 3.22 2.58
C GLY A 22 -11.17 2.81 1.28
N LEU A 23 -10.36 1.74 1.31
CA LEU A 23 -9.73 1.18 0.13
C LEU A 23 -10.75 0.72 -0.92
N GLY A 24 -11.79 0.00 -0.47
CA GLY A 24 -12.89 -0.43 -1.34
C GLY A 24 -13.62 0.76 -1.97
N LEU A 25 -13.97 1.76 -1.17
CA LEU A 25 -14.65 2.97 -1.65
C LEU A 25 -13.79 3.72 -2.67
N ALA A 26 -12.50 3.91 -2.40
CA ALA A 26 -11.58 4.57 -3.32
C ALA A 26 -11.50 3.87 -4.69
N ARG A 27 -11.42 2.52 -4.70
CA ARG A 27 -11.46 1.72 -5.93
C ARG A 27 -12.76 1.93 -6.70
N THR A 28 -13.91 1.94 -6.02
CA THR A 28 -15.20 2.20 -6.68
C THR A 28 -15.29 3.62 -7.27
N LEU A 29 -14.75 4.62 -6.57
CA LEU A 29 -14.70 6.00 -7.06
C LEU A 29 -13.81 6.12 -8.29
N ARG A 30 -12.61 5.51 -8.29
CA ARG A 30 -11.72 5.45 -9.46
C ARG A 30 -12.39 4.77 -10.65
N ALA A 31 -13.06 3.63 -10.44
CA ALA A 31 -13.80 2.94 -11.49
C ALA A 31 -14.95 3.79 -12.08
N ALA A 32 -15.53 4.68 -11.28
CA ALA A 32 -16.53 5.65 -11.72
C ALA A 32 -15.93 6.93 -12.36
N GLY A 33 -14.60 6.98 -12.58
CA GLY A 33 -13.90 8.15 -13.14
C GLY A 33 -13.72 9.30 -12.15
N ARG A 34 -13.99 9.08 -10.86
CA ARG A 34 -13.89 10.08 -9.78
C ARG A 34 -12.59 9.95 -8.99
N THR A 35 -11.46 9.76 -9.68
CA THR A 35 -10.15 9.55 -9.06
C THR A 35 -9.76 10.66 -8.07
N ARG A 36 -10.09 11.92 -8.37
CA ARG A 36 -9.84 13.05 -7.46
C ARG A 36 -10.57 12.94 -6.12
N ASP A 37 -11.78 12.36 -6.12
CA ASP A 37 -12.57 12.16 -4.91
C ASP A 37 -12.09 10.94 -4.11
N ALA A 38 -11.38 10.01 -4.76
CA ALA A 38 -10.81 8.83 -4.13
C ALA A 38 -9.55 9.16 -3.29
N LEU A 39 -8.76 10.15 -3.72
CA LEU A 39 -7.51 10.53 -3.04
C LEU A 39 -7.69 10.90 -1.55
N PRO A 40 -8.65 11.76 -1.15
CA PRO A 40 -8.89 12.05 0.26
C PRO A 40 -9.29 10.82 1.08
N VAL A 41 -10.04 9.88 0.48
CA VAL A 41 -10.47 8.64 1.15
C VAL A 41 -9.26 7.78 1.50
N LEU A 42 -8.33 7.61 0.56
CA LEU A 42 -7.09 6.85 0.79
C LEU A 42 -6.16 7.54 1.79
N ARG A 43 -6.04 8.88 1.74
CA ARG A 43 -5.26 9.63 2.74
C ARG A 43 -5.83 9.45 4.15
N LEU A 44 -7.16 9.48 4.30
CA LEU A 44 -7.81 9.21 5.59
C LEU A 44 -7.59 7.77 6.05
N ALA A 45 -7.71 6.80 5.14
CA ALA A 45 -7.43 5.40 5.45
C ALA A 45 -5.99 5.20 5.96
N LEU A 46 -5.00 5.89 5.39
CA LEU A 46 -3.62 5.84 5.90
C LEU A 46 -3.46 6.48 7.29
N GLN A 47 -4.22 7.54 7.60
CA GLN A 47 -4.18 8.22 8.90
C GLN A 47 -4.82 7.38 10.02
N GLU A 48 -5.90 6.68 9.70
CA GLU A 48 -6.65 5.85 10.66
C GLU A 48 -5.97 4.50 10.95
N ARG A 49 -4.78 4.26 10.40
CA ARG A 49 -4.04 3.02 10.61
C ARG A 49 -3.65 2.86 12.08
N ALA A 50 -3.82 1.64 12.61
CA ALA A 50 -3.38 1.32 13.96
C ALA A 50 -1.83 1.37 14.07
N PRO A 51 -1.28 1.86 15.19
CA PRO A 51 0.18 1.90 15.41
C PRO A 51 0.80 0.49 15.46
N ASP A 52 0.01 -0.53 15.81
CA ASP A 52 0.46 -1.91 15.99
C ASP A 52 0.48 -2.74 14.69
N GLY A 53 0.18 -2.13 13.53
CA GLY A 53 0.45 -2.74 12.22
C GLY A 53 -0.51 -3.86 11.78
N GLU A 54 -1.64 -4.07 12.47
CA GLU A 54 -2.68 -5.00 12.02
C GLU A 54 -3.44 -4.43 10.82
N GLY A 55 -2.93 -4.71 9.63
CA GLY A 55 -3.49 -4.36 8.33
C GLY A 55 -2.38 -4.00 7.35
N ASP A 56 -2.37 -4.63 6.18
CA ASP A 56 -1.33 -4.40 5.16
C ASP A 56 -1.41 -2.95 4.64
N PRO A 57 -0.49 -2.06 5.05
CA PRO A 57 -0.54 -0.65 4.63
C PRO A 57 -0.14 -0.49 3.17
N LEU A 58 0.55 -1.48 2.60
CA LEU A 58 1.12 -1.39 1.26
C LEU A 58 0.00 -1.33 0.23
N ALA A 59 -1.11 -2.06 0.42
CA ALA A 59 -2.25 -2.02 -0.49
C ALA A 59 -2.86 -0.61 -0.62
N VAL A 60 -2.99 0.13 0.49
CA VAL A 60 -3.53 1.50 0.48
C VAL A 60 -2.53 2.47 -0.13
N GLN A 61 -1.24 2.33 0.20
CA GLN A 61 -0.18 3.18 -0.36
C GLN A 61 -0.03 2.97 -1.87
N LEU A 62 -0.12 1.72 -2.35
CA LEU A 62 -0.08 1.38 -3.78
C LEU A 62 -1.28 1.96 -4.54
N GLU A 63 -2.49 1.84 -4.01
CA GLU A 63 -3.65 2.47 -4.65
C GLU A 63 -3.53 4.00 -4.65
N LEU A 64 -3.01 4.58 -3.57
CA LEU A 64 -2.82 6.02 -3.49
C LEU A 64 -1.77 6.49 -4.52
N SER A 65 -0.63 5.79 -4.64
CA SER A 65 0.39 6.15 -5.63
C SER A 65 -0.14 6.04 -7.05
N ASP A 66 -0.82 4.94 -7.39
CA ASP A 66 -1.40 4.73 -8.73
C ASP A 66 -2.40 5.87 -9.08
N MET A 67 -3.27 6.27 -8.15
CA MET A 67 -4.23 7.36 -8.37
C MET A 67 -3.57 8.75 -8.42
N LEU A 68 -2.48 8.95 -7.67
CA LEU A 68 -1.69 10.19 -7.74
C LEU A 68 -1.01 10.31 -9.11
N GLU A 69 -0.45 9.22 -9.65
CA GLU A 69 0.09 9.20 -11.00
C GLU A 69 -0.98 9.51 -12.07
N GLU A 70 -2.16 8.88 -11.98
CA GLU A 70 -3.30 9.15 -12.88
C GLU A 70 -3.73 10.62 -12.89
N THR A 71 -3.57 11.30 -11.75
CA THR A 71 -3.95 12.71 -11.59
C THR A 71 -2.79 13.68 -11.85
N GLY A 72 -1.61 13.17 -12.25
CA GLY A 72 -0.42 13.96 -12.57
C GLY A 72 0.39 14.42 -11.35
N GLN A 73 0.11 13.87 -10.17
CA GLN A 73 0.79 14.17 -8.92
C GLN A 73 1.99 13.24 -8.67
N THR A 74 2.83 13.02 -9.68
CA THR A 74 3.93 12.02 -9.67
C THR A 74 4.90 12.19 -8.50
N ARG A 75 5.19 13.42 -8.07
CA ARG A 75 6.06 13.67 -6.92
C ARG A 75 5.48 13.12 -5.61
N GLU A 76 4.19 13.34 -5.37
CA GLU A 76 3.52 12.81 -4.18
C GLU A 76 3.41 11.29 -4.25
N ALA A 77 3.18 10.72 -5.46
CA ALA A 77 3.19 9.27 -5.67
C ALA A 77 4.55 8.65 -5.28
N MET A 78 5.65 9.30 -5.67
CA MET A 78 7.01 8.86 -5.33
C MET A 78 7.24 8.90 -3.81
N GLU A 79 6.87 9.98 -3.13
CA GLU A 79 6.99 10.10 -1.66
C GLU A 79 6.19 9.00 -0.93
N VAL A 80 4.98 8.69 -1.40
CA VAL A 80 4.15 7.59 -0.85
C VAL A 80 4.83 6.23 -1.03
N LEU A 81 5.41 5.97 -2.21
CA LEU A 81 6.09 4.72 -2.52
C LEU A 81 7.42 4.57 -1.76
N GLU A 82 8.17 5.65 -1.55
CA GLU A 82 9.37 5.64 -0.71
C GLU A 82 9.03 5.28 0.75
N GLN A 83 7.95 5.85 1.30
CA GLN A 83 7.47 5.50 2.63
C GLN A 83 7.01 4.04 2.71
N ALA A 84 6.35 3.53 1.67
CA ALA A 84 5.96 2.13 1.58
C ALA A 84 7.20 1.22 1.51
N PHE A 85 8.22 1.60 0.73
CA PHE A 85 9.48 0.87 0.59
C PHE A 85 10.22 0.70 1.93
N GLN A 86 10.21 1.70 2.81
CA GLN A 86 10.79 1.54 4.16
C GLN A 86 10.09 0.47 5.01
N GLN A 87 8.84 0.13 4.68
CA GLN A 87 8.03 -0.84 5.42
C GLN A 87 8.05 -2.23 4.79
N VAL A 88 8.51 -2.41 3.54
CA VAL A 88 8.45 -3.70 2.82
C VAL A 88 9.18 -4.83 3.55
N HIS A 89 10.24 -4.54 4.30
CA HIS A 89 10.97 -5.54 5.09
C HIS A 89 10.13 -6.14 6.24
N ARG A 90 9.06 -5.46 6.66
CA ARG A 90 8.14 -5.95 7.70
C ARG A 90 7.00 -6.80 7.12
N PHE A 91 6.81 -6.78 5.80
CA PHE A 91 5.71 -7.44 5.12
C PHE A 91 6.26 -8.33 4.00
N TYR A 92 6.11 -9.64 4.15
CA TYR A 92 6.46 -10.58 3.09
C TYR A 92 5.23 -10.86 2.24
N GLY A 93 5.28 -10.53 0.94
CA GLY A 93 4.13 -10.72 0.06
C GLY A 93 4.26 -10.04 -1.30
N PRO A 94 3.32 -10.31 -2.22
CA PRO A 94 3.30 -9.71 -3.56
C PRO A 94 3.20 -8.18 -3.51
N GLU A 95 2.57 -7.61 -2.49
CA GLU A 95 2.43 -6.17 -2.29
C GLU A 95 3.78 -5.49 -2.07
N ALA A 96 4.67 -6.11 -1.28
CA ALA A 96 6.02 -5.61 -1.03
C ALA A 96 6.85 -5.54 -2.32
N VAL A 97 6.78 -6.58 -3.15
CA VAL A 97 7.43 -6.62 -4.46
C VAL A 97 6.82 -5.57 -5.39
N GLN A 98 5.50 -5.40 -5.36
CA GLN A 98 4.80 -4.42 -6.18
C GLN A 98 5.22 -2.99 -5.84
N VAL A 99 5.41 -2.67 -4.56
CA VAL A 99 5.93 -1.36 -4.11
C VAL A 99 7.31 -1.09 -4.71
N CYS A 100 8.24 -2.05 -4.61
CA CYS A 100 9.57 -1.90 -5.21
C CYS A 100 9.49 -1.66 -6.72
N ARG A 101 8.67 -2.43 -7.43
CA ARG A 101 8.51 -2.27 -8.88
C ARG A 101 7.95 -0.91 -9.28
N ARG A 102 6.95 -0.41 -8.55
CA ARG A 102 6.35 0.91 -8.80
C ARG A 102 7.35 2.03 -8.52
N LEU A 103 8.04 1.96 -7.39
CA LEU A 103 9.06 2.95 -7.04
C LEU A 103 10.19 2.98 -8.08
N ALA A 104 10.67 1.82 -8.51
CA ALA A 104 11.70 1.73 -9.55
C ALA A 104 11.23 2.33 -10.90
N SER A 105 9.96 2.14 -11.28
CA SER A 105 9.40 2.75 -12.48
C SER A 105 9.45 4.27 -12.42
N LEU A 106 9.00 4.87 -11.32
CA LEU A 106 9.02 6.32 -11.15
C LEU A 106 10.45 6.87 -11.09
N LEU A 107 11.38 6.16 -10.44
CA LEU A 107 12.79 6.54 -10.41
C LEU A 107 13.42 6.48 -11.82
N GLN A 108 13.04 5.51 -12.66
CA GLN A 108 13.50 5.48 -14.05
C GLN A 108 12.97 6.66 -14.86
N GLU A 109 11.70 6.98 -14.71
CA GLU A 109 11.07 8.12 -15.39
C GLU A 109 11.69 9.46 -14.96
N SER A 110 12.15 9.56 -13.71
CA SER A 110 12.86 10.74 -13.21
C SER A 110 14.36 10.76 -13.55
N GLY A 111 14.88 9.75 -14.26
CA GLY A 111 16.29 9.62 -14.63
C GLY A 111 17.22 9.06 -13.55
N ASN A 112 16.67 8.63 -12.40
CA ASN A 112 17.41 8.05 -11.28
C ASN A 112 17.64 6.54 -11.47
N HIS A 113 18.29 6.16 -12.57
CA HIS A 113 18.45 4.75 -12.96
C HIS A 113 19.23 3.90 -11.94
N ILE A 114 20.21 4.49 -11.24
CA ILE A 114 21.01 3.77 -10.23
C ILE A 114 20.11 3.33 -9.08
N GLN A 115 19.34 4.26 -8.50
CA GLN A 115 18.42 3.96 -7.41
C GLN A 115 17.31 2.99 -7.86
N ALA A 116 16.82 3.11 -9.10
CA ALA A 116 15.85 2.17 -9.63
C ALA A 116 16.41 0.73 -9.69
N CYS A 117 17.69 0.54 -10.05
CA CYS A 117 18.34 -0.76 -10.02
C CYS A 117 18.43 -1.31 -8.59
N GLU A 118 18.87 -0.50 -7.63
CA GLU A 118 18.97 -0.89 -6.21
C GLU A 118 17.60 -1.35 -5.66
N VAL A 119 16.53 -0.62 -5.96
CA VAL A 119 15.17 -0.99 -5.54
C VAL A 119 14.70 -2.30 -6.20
N LEU A 120 15.07 -2.57 -7.45
CA LEU A 120 14.73 -3.83 -8.13
C LEU A 120 15.55 -5.01 -7.60
N GLU A 121 16.80 -4.80 -7.21
CA GLU A 121 17.62 -5.82 -6.52
C GLU A 121 16.95 -6.23 -5.20
N HIS A 122 16.50 -5.25 -4.39
CA HIS A 122 15.72 -5.53 -3.18
C HIS A 122 14.43 -6.32 -3.47
N ALA A 123 13.75 -6.06 -4.59
CA ALA A 123 12.56 -6.81 -4.98
C ALA A 123 12.88 -8.29 -5.28
N LEU A 124 14.04 -8.57 -5.88
CA LEU A 124 14.51 -9.92 -6.16
C LEU A 124 14.84 -10.65 -4.86
N ASP A 125 15.50 -9.99 -3.91
CA ASP A 125 15.82 -10.56 -2.61
C ASP A 125 14.54 -10.94 -1.85
N LEU A 126 13.52 -10.07 -1.85
CA LEU A 126 12.21 -10.38 -1.24
C LEU A 126 11.54 -11.62 -1.86
N LEU A 127 11.64 -11.79 -3.17
CA LEU A 127 11.11 -12.97 -3.87
C LEU A 127 11.90 -14.24 -3.52
N GLN A 128 13.23 -14.14 -3.42
CA GLN A 128 14.11 -15.26 -3.09
C GLN A 128 13.93 -15.70 -1.64
N ASP A 129 13.86 -14.76 -0.71
CA ASP A 129 13.64 -15.04 0.71
C ASP A 129 12.23 -15.59 0.95
N GLY A 130 11.22 -15.04 0.26
CA GLY A 130 9.86 -15.60 0.26
C GLY A 130 9.82 -17.02 -0.29
N SER A 131 10.59 -17.32 -1.34
CA SER A 131 10.67 -18.68 -1.92
C SER A 131 11.42 -19.68 -1.03
N ARG A 132 12.39 -19.22 -0.24
CA ARG A 132 13.11 -20.05 0.74
C ARG A 132 12.32 -20.31 2.02
N ALA A 133 11.31 -19.50 2.32
CA ALA A 133 10.46 -19.64 3.50
C ALA A 133 9.29 -20.62 3.31
N LEU A 134 9.08 -21.16 2.10
CA LEU A 134 8.08 -22.20 1.84
C LEU A 134 8.71 -23.61 1.98
N PRO A 135 8.18 -24.48 2.88
CA PRO A 135 8.65 -25.86 3.07
C PRO A 135 8.24 -26.81 1.93
#